data_AF-A0A851TMA7-F1
#
_entry.id   AF-A0A851TMA7-F1
#
_cell.length_a   1.000
_cell.length_b   1.000
_cell.length_c   1.000
_cell.angle_alpha   90.00
_cell.angle_beta   90.00
_cell.angle_gamma   90.00
#
_symmetry.space_group_name_H-M   'P 1'
#
loop_
_entity.id
_entity.type
_entity.pdbx_description
1 polymer ?
#
loop_
_entity_poly.entity_id
_entity_poly.type
_entity_poly.pdbx_seq_one_letter_code
_entity_poly.pdbx_strand_id
1 'polypeptide(L)'
;RACPECRVTSSYYIPHKYWVSEAEEKEKLIETFKARTGKIRCKFFVRNRGHCPFKSDCIYLHELPAGWTSRHRRRRRQRRVPVSGGSQGSVSV
;
A
#
# COMPACT_ATOMS: atom_id res chain seq x y z
N ARG A 1 -13.22 1.52 -9.82
CA ARG A 1 -14.15 1.25 -10.95
C ARG A 1 -14.74 -0.14 -10.70
N ALA A 2 -16.04 -0.33 -10.86
CA ALA A 2 -16.67 -1.64 -10.63
C ALA A 2 -16.75 -2.43 -11.94
N CYS A 3 -16.70 -3.76 -11.85
CA CYS A 3 -17.00 -4.61 -12.99
C CYS A 3 -18.46 -4.35 -13.45
N PRO A 4 -18.71 -4.10 -14.76
CA PRO A 4 -20.06 -3.83 -15.25
C PRO A 4 -21.03 -5.01 -15.05
N GLU A 5 -20.50 -6.24 -14.95
CA GLU A 5 -21.29 -7.46 -14.82
C GLU A 5 -21.61 -7.77 -13.36
N CYS A 6 -20.59 -7.95 -12.52
CA CYS A 6 -20.78 -8.39 -11.14
C CYS A 6 -20.81 -7.26 -10.11
N ARG A 7 -20.67 -6.00 -10.53
CA ARG A 7 -20.61 -4.78 -9.68
C ARG A 7 -19.56 -4.81 -8.56
N VAL A 8 -18.66 -5.80 -8.56
CA VAL A 8 -17.54 -5.90 -7.65
C VAL A 8 -16.55 -4.78 -7.96
N THR A 9 -16.17 -4.04 -6.93
CA THR A 9 -15.14 -3.01 -7.03
C THR A 9 -13.77 -3.66 -7.14
N SER A 10 -13.14 -3.55 -8.31
CA SER A 10 -11.74 -3.94 -8.50
C SER A 10 -10.88 -2.69 -8.73
N SER A 11 -9.71 -2.67 -8.10
CA SER A 11 -8.71 -1.63 -8.28
C SER A 11 -7.84 -1.84 -9.53
N TYR A 12 -7.95 -3.01 -10.17
CA TYR A 12 -7.21 -3.40 -11.36
C TYR A 12 -8.10 -4.13 -12.37
N TYR A 13 -7.64 -4.15 -13.62
CA TYR A 13 -8.25 -4.85 -14.74
C TYR A 13 -7.32 -5.97 -15.21
N ILE A 14 -7.87 -7.16 -15.45
CA ILE A 14 -7.14 -8.30 -15.98
C ILE A 14 -7.42 -8.40 -17.48
N PRO A 15 -6.44 -8.14 -18.35
CA PRO A 15 -6.62 -8.34 -19.78
C PRO A 15 -6.68 -9.85 -20.09
N HIS A 16 -7.75 -10.28 -20.76
CA HIS A 16 -7.90 -11.64 -21.27
C HIS A 16 -8.43 -11.62 -22.71
N LYS A 17 -7.93 -12.52 -23.55
CA LYS A 17 -8.24 -12.53 -24.99
C LYS A 17 -9.64 -13.06 -25.30
N TYR A 18 -10.15 -13.94 -24.45
CA TYR A 18 -11.45 -14.59 -24.63
C TYR A 18 -12.39 -14.23 -23.49
N TRP A 19 -13.68 -14.18 -23.78
CA TRP A 19 -14.68 -14.03 -22.74
C TRP A 19 -14.81 -15.35 -21.97
N VAL A 20 -14.68 -15.30 -20.65
CA VAL A 20 -14.82 -16.47 -19.79
C VAL A 20 -16.20 -16.40 -19.14
N SER A 21 -17.10 -17.31 -19.54
CA SER A 21 -18.46 -17.41 -19.00
C SER A 21 -18.53 -18.25 -17.72
N GLU A 22 -17.66 -19.25 -17.60
CA GLU A 22 -17.62 -20.15 -16.45
C GLU A 22 -17.01 -19.45 -15.22
N ALA A 23 -17.71 -19.53 -14.09
CA ALA A 23 -17.26 -18.91 -12.84
C ALA A 23 -15.93 -19.50 -12.36
N GLU A 24 -15.75 -20.81 -12.49
CA GLU A 24 -14.58 -21.56 -12.03
C GLU A 24 -13.32 -21.19 -12.84
N GLU A 25 -13.45 -21.10 -14.16
CA GLU A 25 -12.37 -20.68 -15.05
C GLU A 25 -11.98 -19.21 -14.80
N LYS A 26 -12.96 -18.35 -14.53
CA LYS A 26 -12.73 -16.95 -14.17
C LYS A 26 -11.98 -16.83 -12.84
N GLU A 27 -12.34 -17.62 -11.84
CA GLU A 27 -11.67 -17.61 -10.54
C GLU A 27 -10.22 -18.08 -10.66
N LYS A 28 -9.98 -19.17 -11.39
CA LYS A 28 -8.64 -19.68 -11.69
C LYS A 28 -7.78 -18.67 -12.46
N LEU A 29 -8.38 -17.93 -13.39
CA LEU A 29 -7.71 -16.84 -14.13
C LEU A 29 -7.30 -15.71 -13.18
N ILE A 30 -8.21 -15.27 -12.30
CA ILE A 30 -7.92 -14.24 -11.30
C ILE A 30 -6.77 -14.69 -10.38
N GLU A 31 -6.85 -15.92 -9.87
CA GLU A 31 -5.82 -16.49 -9.00
C GLU A 31 -4.47 -16.57 -9.70
N THR A 32 -4.43 -17.14 -10.90
CA THR A 32 -3.19 -17.26 -11.70
C THR A 32 -2.58 -15.90 -12.01
N PHE A 33 -3.41 -14.92 -12.35
CA PHE A 33 -2.96 -13.55 -12.62
C PHE A 33 -2.39 -12.88 -11.36
N LYS A 34 -3.07 -13.02 -10.21
CA LYS A 34 -2.57 -12.54 -8.91
C LYS A 34 -1.25 -13.23 -8.54
N ALA A 35 -1.16 -14.54 -8.67
CA ALA A 35 0.04 -15.31 -8.36
C ALA A 35 1.22 -14.92 -9.25
N ARG A 36 0.99 -14.63 -10.53
CA ARG A 36 2.04 -14.15 -11.45
C ARG A 36 2.47 -12.73 -11.12
N THR A 37 1.51 -11.82 -10.91
CA THR A 37 1.80 -10.40 -10.67
C THR A 37 2.40 -10.16 -9.29
N GLY A 38 1.98 -10.94 -8.29
CA GLY A 38 2.53 -10.94 -6.94
C GLY A 38 3.97 -11.46 -6.86
N LYS A 39 4.56 -11.99 -7.93
CA LYS A 39 6.00 -12.30 -8.03
C LYS A 39 6.81 -11.15 -8.61
N ILE A 40 6.15 -10.19 -9.27
CA ILE A 40 6.79 -9.05 -9.92
C ILE A 40 6.93 -7.92 -8.90
N ARG A 41 8.17 -7.46 -8.66
CA ARG A 41 8.44 -6.35 -7.74
C ARG A 41 7.77 -5.06 -8.22
N CYS A 42 7.09 -4.38 -7.30
CA CYS A 42 6.45 -3.11 -7.59
C CYS A 42 7.49 -2.01 -7.87
N LYS A 43 7.55 -1.54 -9.11
CA LYS A 43 8.47 -0.49 -9.55
C LYS A 43 8.34 0.80 -8.74
N PHE A 44 7.12 1.19 -8.37
CA PHE A 44 6.87 2.38 -7.55
C PHE A 44 7.37 2.20 -6.13
N PHE A 45 7.10 1.04 -5.52
CA PHE A 45 7.54 0.75 -4.16
C PHE A 45 9.06 0.75 -4.03
N VAL A 46 9.76 0.13 -4.99
CA VAL A 46 11.23 0.11 -5.03
C VAL A 46 11.79 1.52 -5.31
N ARG A 47 11.22 2.25 -6.28
CA ARG A 47 11.69 3.60 -6.66
C ARG A 47 11.46 4.65 -5.56
N ASN A 48 10.28 4.63 -4.92
CA ASN A 48 9.88 5.63 -3.93
C ASN A 48 10.11 5.16 -2.49
N ARG A 49 11.12 4.32 -2.24
CA ARG A 49 11.60 4.01 -0.89
C ARG A 49 10.54 3.36 0.04
N GLY A 50 9.70 2.48 -0.50
CA GLY A 50 8.60 1.86 0.23
C GLY A 50 7.27 2.61 0.16
N HIS A 51 7.15 3.59 -0.74
CA HIS A 51 5.88 4.30 -0.98
C HIS A 51 5.27 3.90 -2.33
N CYS A 52 4.18 3.13 -2.29
CA CYS A 52 3.36 2.84 -3.47
C CYS A 52 2.09 3.70 -3.44
N PRO A 53 1.73 4.40 -4.53
CA PRO A 53 0.50 5.18 -4.59
C PRO A 53 -0.76 4.30 -4.44
N PHE A 54 -0.67 3.02 -4.81
CA PHE A 54 -1.77 2.05 -4.72
C PHE A 54 -1.85 1.33 -3.35
N LYS A 55 -0.82 1.43 -2.50
CA LYS A 55 -0.80 0.84 -1.14
C LYS A 55 -1.32 -0.60 -1.08
N SER A 56 -2.51 -0.83 -0.49
CA SER A 56 -3.18 -2.12 -0.32
C SER A 56 -3.82 -2.65 -1.60
N ASP A 57 -4.08 -1.79 -2.56
CA ASP A 57 -4.66 -2.13 -3.86
C ASP A 57 -3.60 -2.53 -4.90
N CYS A 58 -2.32 -2.54 -4.53
CA CYS A 58 -1.26 -2.92 -5.44
C CYS A 58 -1.22 -4.43 -5.65
N ILE A 59 -1.36 -4.86 -6.91
CA ILE A 59 -1.25 -6.26 -7.33
C ILE A 59 0.21 -6.76 -7.47
N TYR A 60 1.19 -5.86 -7.32
CA TYR A 60 2.62 -6.15 -7.43
C TYR A 60 3.26 -6.34 -6.06
N LEU A 61 4.38 -7.07 -6.02
CA LEU A 61 5.09 -7.40 -4.78
C LEU A 61 5.74 -6.17 -4.13
N HIS A 62 5.38 -5.89 -2.88
CA HIS A 62 5.99 -4.87 -2.03
C HIS A 62 7.09 -5.45 -1.13
N GLU A 63 8.11 -6.04 -1.74
CA GLU A 63 9.27 -6.55 -1.02
C GLU A 63 10.39 -5.50 -1.01
N LEU A 64 10.85 -5.13 0.18
CA LEU A 64 12.02 -4.27 0.36
C LEU A 64 13.25 -5.20 0.49
N PRO A 65 14.34 -5.01 -0.28
CA PRO A 65 15.51 -5.86 -0.16
C PRO A 65 16.03 -5.85 1.28
N ALA A 66 16.30 -7.03 1.84
CA ALA A 66 16.84 -7.22 3.18
C ALA A 66 18.19 -6.50 3.29
N GLY A 67 18.18 -5.30 3.88
CA GLY A 67 19.30 -4.36 3.88
C GLY A 67 18.83 -2.91 3.80
N TRP A 68 17.63 -2.68 3.26
CA TRP A 68 16.91 -1.41 3.34
C TRP A 68 16.19 -1.27 4.69
N THR A 69 16.96 -1.37 5.78
CA THR A 69 16.42 -1.06 7.10
C THR A 69 15.95 0.39 7.12
N SER A 70 14.74 0.57 7.63
CA SER A 70 14.06 1.85 7.86
C SER A 70 14.92 2.78 8.73
N ARG A 71 15.89 3.46 8.12
CA ARG A 71 16.72 4.47 8.78
C ARG A 71 15.92 5.72 9.16
N HIS A 72 14.65 5.81 8.76
CA HIS A 72 13.83 7.02 8.93
C HIS A 72 12.69 6.93 9.96
N ARG A 73 12.39 5.76 10.57
CA ARG A 73 11.47 5.74 11.73
C ARG A 73 12.05 6.41 12.98
N ARG A 74 13.33 6.83 12.98
CA ARG A 74 13.91 7.62 14.07
C ARG A 74 13.69 9.13 13.96
N ARG A 75 13.49 9.70 12.76
CA ARG A 75 13.41 11.17 12.60
C ARG A 75 12.05 11.77 12.95
N ARG A 76 10.95 11.03 12.83
CA ARG A 76 9.61 11.57 13.16
C ARG A 76 9.28 11.59 14.65
N ARG A 77 10.04 10.86 15.49
CA ARG A 77 9.87 10.89 16.96
C ARG A 77 10.63 12.04 17.65
N GLN A 78 11.59 12.68 16.98
CA GLN A 78 12.42 13.74 17.58
C GLN A 78 11.84 15.17 17.46
N ARG A 79 10.64 15.36 16.89
CA ARG A 79 9.99 16.68 16.77
C ARG A 79 8.86 16.92 17.79
N ARG A 80 8.83 16.19 18.91
CA ARG A 80 8.07 16.64 20.08
C ARG A 80 9.03 17.38 21.00
N VAL A 81 9.25 18.66 20.70
CA VAL A 81 9.85 19.60 21.64
C VAL A 81 8.84 19.74 22.78
N PRO A 82 9.18 19.49 24.06
CA PRO A 82 8.34 19.95 25.15
C PRO A 82 8.48 21.47 25.20
N VAL A 83 7.37 22.19 25.00
CA VAL A 83 7.30 23.62 25.28
C VAL A 83 7.22 23.76 26.80
N SER A 84 8.30 24.23 27.42
CA SER A 84 8.36 24.58 28.84
C SER A 84 8.58 26.09 28.94
N GLY A 85 7.63 26.79 29.56
CA GLY A 85 7.88 28.08 30.22
C GLY A 85 6.98 29.25 29.81
N GLY A 86 6.30 29.84 30.81
CA GLY A 86 5.71 31.19 30.79
C GLY A 86 4.30 31.26 31.41
N SER A 87 4.14 31.11 32.73
CA SER A 87 4.10 32.19 33.76
C SER A 87 2.81 33.03 33.81
N GLN A 88 2.06 32.89 34.91
CA GLN A 88 1.23 33.85 35.69
C GLN A 88 0.35 32.99 36.64
N GLY A 89 0.18 33.15 37.94
CA GLY A 89 0.59 34.10 38.98
C GLY A 89 -0.43 33.94 40.12
N SER A 90 -0.02 33.84 41.38
CA SER A 90 -0.80 34.27 42.57
C SER A 90 -0.02 34.03 43.87
N VAL A 91 -0.03 35.06 44.70
CA VAL A 91 0.57 35.15 46.04
C VAL A 91 -0.37 34.59 47.10
N SER A 92 0.20 33.97 48.12
CA SER A 92 -0.33 33.81 49.50
C SER A 92 0.92 33.62 50.37
N VAL A 93 1.24 34.39 51.40
CA VAL A 93 0.54 35.32 52.29
C VAL A 93 1.40 36.54 52.56
#